data_AF-G5GML5-F1
#
_entry.id   AF-G5GML5-F1
#
_cell.length_a   1.000
_cell.length_b   1.000
_cell.length_c   1.000
_cell.angle_alpha   90.00
_cell.angle_beta   90.00
_cell.angle_gamma   90.00
#
_symmetry.space_group_name_H-M   'P 1'
#
loop_
_entity.id
_entity.type
_entity.pdbx_description
1 polymer ?
#
loop_
_entity_poly.entity_id
_entity_poly.type
_entity_poly.pdbx_seq_one_letter_code
_entity_poly.pdbx_strand_id
1 'polypeptide(L)'
;MKAERKFKGVKAAVGEMRGCNRYDGTYLEVHYDVDEDEVYTHFHSSFGGNSWTVYHDSAVIPVGKYSSPVKMAELKEDIRRAIARRAEVA
;
A
#
# COMPACT_ATOMS: atom_id res chain seq x y z
N MET A 1 -14.53 -19.75 9.12
CA MET A 1 -14.79 -18.63 8.18
C MET A 1 -13.78 -17.54 8.48
N LYS A 2 -12.88 -17.18 7.55
CA LYS A 2 -12.05 -15.98 7.75
C LYS A 2 -12.99 -14.78 7.71
N ALA A 3 -12.97 -13.93 8.72
CA ALA A 3 -13.74 -12.70 8.73
C ALA A 3 -13.42 -11.88 7.47
N GLU A 4 -14.41 -11.17 6.94
CA GLU A 4 -14.20 -10.27 5.80
C GLU A 4 -13.22 -9.14 6.20
N ARG A 5 -12.16 -8.97 5.43
CA ARG A 5 -11.15 -7.92 5.65
C ARG A 5 -11.79 -6.54 5.41
N LYS A 6 -11.58 -5.62 6.35
CA LYS A 6 -12.11 -4.25 6.32
C LYS A 6 -11.15 -3.27 5.67
N PHE A 7 -9.86 -3.62 5.58
CA PHE A 7 -8.79 -2.79 5.02
C PHE A 7 -8.77 -1.40 5.69
N LYS A 8 -8.56 -1.36 7.02
CA LYS A 8 -8.53 -0.12 7.79
C LYS A 8 -7.48 0.83 7.19
N GLY A 9 -7.84 2.10 7.03
CA GLY A 9 -6.92 3.10 6.46
C GLY A 9 -6.98 3.29 4.93
N VAL A 10 -7.68 2.43 4.16
CA VAL A 10 -7.77 2.58 2.67
C VAL A 10 -8.24 3.97 2.23
N LYS A 11 -9.25 4.54 2.92
CA LYS A 11 -9.77 5.87 2.58
C LYS A 11 -8.73 6.97 2.80
N ALA A 12 -7.97 6.87 3.91
CA ALA A 12 -6.90 7.82 4.23
C ALA A 12 -5.78 7.72 3.21
N ALA A 13 -5.31 6.51 2.90
CA ALA A 13 -4.28 6.27 1.91
C ALA A 13 -4.62 6.86 0.53
N VAL A 14 -5.83 6.62 0.02
CA VAL A 14 -6.30 7.22 -1.24
C VAL A 14 -6.36 8.76 -1.17
N GLY A 15 -6.69 9.31 0.01
CA GLY A 15 -6.66 10.75 0.25
C GLY A 15 -5.25 11.32 0.16
N GLU A 16 -4.28 10.67 0.81
CA GLU A 16 -2.87 11.07 0.81
C GLU A 16 -2.23 11.00 -0.57
N MET A 17 -2.60 10.01 -1.41
CA MET A 17 -2.12 9.90 -2.79
C MET A 17 -2.40 11.13 -3.65
N ARG A 18 -3.41 11.94 -3.30
CA ARG A 18 -3.73 13.19 -4.02
C ARG A 18 -2.66 14.26 -3.86
N GLY A 19 -1.84 14.18 -2.81
CA GLY A 19 -0.69 15.05 -2.59
C GLY A 19 0.55 14.60 -3.37
N CYS A 20 0.49 13.48 -4.09
CA CYS A 20 1.62 12.94 -4.84
C CYS A 20 1.51 13.23 -6.33
N ASN A 21 2.64 13.43 -6.98
CA ASN A 21 2.75 13.72 -8.39
C ASN A 21 4.02 13.10 -8.97
N ARG A 22 3.87 12.33 -10.05
CA ARG A 22 5.03 11.74 -10.73
C ARG A 22 6.04 12.78 -11.23
N TYR A 23 5.59 13.99 -11.59
CA TYR A 23 6.43 15.02 -12.19
C TYR A 23 7.33 15.76 -11.18
N ASP A 24 7.01 15.74 -9.89
CA ASP A 24 7.87 16.25 -8.82
C ASP A 24 8.58 15.12 -8.04
N GLY A 25 8.46 13.89 -8.55
CA GLY A 25 9.07 12.71 -7.97
C GLY A 25 8.39 12.21 -6.70
N THR A 26 7.24 12.75 -6.30
CA THR A 26 6.55 12.32 -5.07
C THR A 26 5.66 11.11 -5.30
N TYR A 27 5.65 10.21 -4.33
CA TYR A 27 4.82 9.01 -4.32
C TYR A 27 4.56 8.53 -2.90
N LEU A 28 3.45 7.82 -2.74
CA LEU A 28 3.08 7.13 -1.51
C LEU A 28 3.46 5.66 -1.64
N GLU A 29 4.35 5.18 -0.77
CA GLU A 29 4.54 3.74 -0.55
C GLU A 29 3.42 3.22 0.34
N VAL A 30 2.69 2.22 -0.14
CA VAL A 30 1.61 1.57 0.61
C VAL A 30 2.04 0.17 1.00
N HIS A 31 1.83 -0.13 2.27
CA HIS A 31 2.00 -1.44 2.88
C HIS A 31 0.69 -1.87 3.53
N TYR A 32 0.56 -3.16 3.80
CA TYR A 32 -0.61 -3.70 4.46
C TYR A 32 -0.19 -4.71 5.52
N ASP A 33 -0.70 -4.52 6.73
CA ASP A 33 -0.58 -5.47 7.82
C ASP A 33 -1.71 -6.50 7.73
N VAL A 34 -1.33 -7.77 7.50
CA VAL A 34 -2.29 -8.85 7.32
C VAL A 34 -2.95 -9.32 8.61
N ASP A 35 -2.33 -9.08 9.76
CA ASP A 35 -2.81 -9.50 11.09
C ASP A 35 -3.69 -8.41 11.71
N GLU A 36 -3.26 -7.16 11.63
CA GLU A 36 -4.02 -6.01 12.10
C GLU A 36 -5.11 -5.57 11.11
N ASP A 37 -5.09 -6.02 9.85
CA ASP A 37 -5.98 -5.56 8.78
C ASP A 37 -5.89 -4.04 8.54
N GLU A 38 -4.67 -3.53 8.50
CA GLU A 38 -4.36 -2.09 8.47
C GLU A 38 -3.47 -1.69 7.31
N VAL A 39 -3.76 -0.54 6.70
CA VAL A 39 -2.98 0.05 5.62
C VAL A 39 -2.02 1.08 6.20
N TYR A 40 -0.73 0.89 5.93
CA TYR A 40 0.31 1.85 6.28
C TYR A 40 0.79 2.60 5.03
N THR A 41 1.06 3.89 5.19
CA THR A 41 1.48 4.79 4.12
C THR A 41 2.75 5.53 4.49
N HIS A 42 3.63 5.70 3.51
CA HIS A 42 4.86 6.47 3.66
C HIS A 42 5.04 7.37 2.45
N PHE A 43 5.09 8.68 2.70
CA PHE A 43 5.36 9.66 1.66
C PHE A 43 6.86 9.70 1.37
N HIS A 44 7.20 9.62 0.08
CA HIS A 44 8.57 9.70 -0.40
C HIS A 44 8.67 10.65 -1.59
N SER A 45 9.87 11.19 -1.81
CA SER A 45 10.22 11.97 -3.00
C SER A 45 11.50 11.43 -3.61
N SER A 46 11.39 10.82 -4.80
CA SER A 46 12.49 10.32 -5.60
C SER A 46 12.02 10.08 -7.03
N PHE A 47 12.69 10.68 -8.01
CA PHE A 47 12.38 10.46 -9.43
C PHE A 47 12.52 9.00 -9.88
N GLY A 48 13.31 8.18 -9.17
CA GLY A 48 13.43 6.75 -9.44
C GLY A 48 12.25 5.93 -8.92
N GLY A 49 11.40 6.50 -8.05
CA GLY A 49 10.34 5.75 -7.38
C GLY A 49 10.91 4.56 -6.61
N ASN A 50 11.96 4.76 -5.81
CA ASN A 50 12.62 3.69 -5.06
C ASN A 50 11.69 3.10 -3.99
N SER A 51 12.08 1.96 -3.39
CA SER A 51 11.44 1.47 -2.17
C SER A 51 12.33 1.85 -1.00
N TRP A 52 11.86 2.71 -0.09
CA TRP A 52 12.64 3.17 1.06
C TRP A 52 12.19 2.55 2.37
N THR A 53 10.90 2.24 2.49
CA THR A 53 10.38 1.64 3.72
C THR A 53 10.56 0.13 3.69
N VAL A 54 11.21 -0.40 4.72
CA VAL A 54 11.38 -1.84 4.93
C VAL A 54 10.82 -2.20 6.30
N TYR A 55 9.88 -3.13 6.31
CA TYR A 55 9.38 -3.74 7.54
C TYR A 55 10.09 -5.08 7.75
N HIS A 56 10.55 -5.32 8.99
CA HIS A 56 11.06 -6.61 9.41
C HIS A 56 9.95 -7.54 9.92
N ASP A 57 8.76 -6.99 10.17
CA ASP A 57 7.58 -7.78 10.50
C ASP A 57 7.08 -8.53 9.26
N SER A 58 6.90 -9.84 9.41
CA SER A 58 6.40 -10.70 8.35
C SER A 58 4.91 -10.49 8.05
N ALA A 59 4.14 -9.93 8.97
CA ALA A 59 2.73 -9.60 8.76
C ALA A 59 2.56 -8.40 7.81
N VAL A 60 3.55 -7.50 7.76
CA VAL A 60 3.50 -6.31 6.91
C VAL A 60 4.03 -6.62 5.53
N ILE A 61 3.18 -6.48 4.52
CA ILE A 61 3.51 -6.79 3.13
C ILE A 61 3.53 -5.52 2.27
N PRO A 62 4.46 -5.41 1.31
CA PRO A 62 4.46 -4.30 0.37
C PRO A 62 3.29 -4.45 -0.62
N VAL A 63 2.56 -3.35 -0.84
CA VAL A 63 1.44 -3.31 -1.80
C VAL A 63 1.88 -2.63 -3.09
N GLY A 64 2.42 -1.40 -2.99
CA GLY A 64 2.82 -0.65 -4.17
C GLY A 64 3.21 0.79 -3.90
N LYS A 65 3.56 1.50 -4.98
CA LYS A 65 3.93 2.93 -4.98
C LYS A 65 2.97 3.71 -5.85
N TYR A 66 2.42 4.79 -5.30
CA TYR A 66 1.34 5.54 -5.94
C TYR A 66 1.73 7.01 -6.07
N SER A 67 1.99 7.44 -7.30
CA SER A 67 2.27 8.84 -7.65
C SER A 67 1.03 9.56 -8.20
N SER A 68 -0.14 8.93 -8.08
CA SER A 68 -1.44 9.44 -8.51
C SER A 68 -2.54 8.73 -7.72
N PRO A 69 -3.66 9.40 -7.43
CA PRO A 69 -4.75 8.80 -6.67
C PRO A 69 -5.44 7.69 -7.46
N VAL A 70 -5.69 6.56 -6.79
CA VAL A 70 -6.53 5.46 -7.29
C VAL A 70 -7.86 5.43 -6.54
N LYS A 71 -8.85 4.69 -7.04
CA LYS A 71 -10.09 4.46 -6.31
C LYS A 71 -9.84 3.51 -5.13
N MET A 72 -10.66 3.63 -4.09
CA MET A 72 -10.60 2.72 -2.93
C MET A 72 -10.79 1.25 -3.33
N ALA A 73 -11.59 0.96 -4.36
CA ALA A 73 -11.78 -0.40 -4.86
C ALA A 73 -10.50 -0.94 -5.51
N GLU A 74 -9.79 -0.12 -6.27
CA GLU A 74 -8.52 -0.48 -6.93
C GLU A 74 -7.46 -0.78 -5.87
N LEU A 75 -7.30 0.10 -4.87
CA LEU A 75 -6.35 -0.14 -3.78
C LEU A 75 -6.67 -1.44 -3.00
N LYS A 76 -7.95 -1.75 -2.77
CA LYS A 76 -8.35 -3.02 -2.13
C LYS A 76 -8.04 -4.24 -2.99
N GLU A 77 -8.14 -4.15 -4.31
CA GLU A 77 -7.73 -5.22 -5.21
C GLU A 77 -6.21 -5.40 -5.21
N ASP A 78 -5.45 -4.30 -5.20
CA ASP A 78 -3.99 -4.34 -5.13
C ASP A 78 -3.52 -4.99 -3.81
N ILE A 79 -4.16 -4.67 -2.68
CA ILE A 79 -3.90 -5.36 -1.40
C ILE A 79 -4.20 -6.86 -1.51
N ARG A 80 -5.33 -7.27 -2.11
CA ARG A 80 -5.65 -8.69 -2.28
C ARG A 80 -4.61 -9.41 -3.15
N ARG A 81 -4.13 -8.78 -4.21
CA ARG A 81 -3.05 -9.31 -5.05
C ARG A 81 -1.75 -9.45 -4.28
N ALA A 82 -1.40 -8.46 -3.44
CA ALA A 82 -0.23 -8.53 -2.58
C ALA A 82 -0.31 -9.71 -1.58
N ILE A 83 -1.48 -9.92 -0.96
CA ILE A 83 -1.73 -11.06 -0.07
C ILE A 83 -1.59 -12.39 -0.82
N ALA A 84 -2.17 -12.50 -2.01
CA ALA A 84 -2.08 -13.70 -2.83
C ALA A 84 -0.62 -14.00 -3.21
N ARG A 85 0.13 -13.00 -3.69
CA ARG A 85 1.55 -13.13 -4.01
C ARG A 85 2.36 -13.59 -2.82
N ARG A 86 2.13 -13.02 -1.62
CA ARG A 86 2.80 -13.43 -0.38
C ARG A 86 2.58 -14.92 -0.08
N ALA A 87 1.37 -15.43 -0.29
CA ALA A 87 1.03 -16.82 -0.04
C ALA A 87 1.67 -17.81 -1.04
N GLU A 88 2.06 -17.36 -2.23
CA GLU A 88 2.77 -18.18 -3.22
C GLU A 88 4.27 -18.33 -2.93
N VAL A 89 4.85 -17.43 -2.13
CA VAL A 89 6.29 -17.44 -1.79
C VAL A 89 6.56 -17.97 -0.38
N ALA A 90 5.52 -18.24 0.41
CA ALA A 90 5.60 -18.75 1.79
C ALA A 90 5.49 -20.27 1.82
#